data_AF-A0AAV9X0V9-F1
#
_entry.id   AF-A0AAV9X0V9-F1
#
_cell.length_a   1.000
_cell.length_b   1.000
_cell.length_c   1.000
_cell.angle_alpha   90.00
_cell.angle_beta   90.00
_cell.angle_gamma   90.00
#
_symmetry.space_group_name_H-M   'P 1'
#
loop_
_entity.id
_entity.type
_entity.pdbx_description
1 polymer ?
#
loop_
_entity_poly.entity_id
_entity_poly.type
_entity_poly.pdbx_seq_one_letter_code
_entity_poly.pdbx_strand_id
1 'polypeptide(L)'
;MLHKTLYFLAALSAIVAPTVAEVHGEGDEGTIMGPVAFLWPENRPWSAAEDNTAPCGSASGPTNRTDFPLIGGAVALSIADDAWNVEFRIAYGNDPKSQGDFQTFVSAKISEIEAGHQCYKAPTISTVASGSNATIQLEYWSNDSGRNESFFACADVTLVSATAFTESIPCFNVTASEFEAPQTTETVVSQPPEQTSTPVTAPADTGLTSGQKAGIAVGSIIGASLIIGIAAFFALRKRTQPADNEAAPYMAQTKAAHSVESVPRQ
;
A
#
# COMPACT_ATOMS: atom_id res chain seq x y z
N MET A 1 19.68 49.07 -42.94
CA MET A 1 18.84 47.86 -43.04
C MET A 1 19.59 46.74 -42.32
N LEU A 2 19.64 46.68 -40.99
CA LEU A 2 18.61 46.22 -40.06
C LEU A 2 18.21 44.74 -40.27
N HIS A 3 19.01 43.80 -39.76
CA HIS A 3 18.52 42.46 -39.37
C HIS A 3 19.27 42.02 -38.10
N LYS A 4 18.59 42.17 -36.95
CA LYS A 4 19.00 41.61 -35.65
C LYS A 4 18.52 40.15 -35.61
N THR A 5 19.43 39.19 -35.53
CA THR A 5 19.10 37.79 -35.30
C THR A 5 19.18 37.52 -33.79
N LEU A 6 18.03 37.43 -33.13
CA LEU A 6 17.92 36.99 -31.73
C LEU A 6 18.05 35.46 -31.68
N TYR A 7 19.05 34.96 -30.96
CA TYR A 7 19.09 33.57 -30.52
C TYR A 7 18.30 33.44 -29.22
N PHE A 8 17.15 32.77 -29.27
CA PHE A 8 16.38 32.35 -28.09
C PHE A 8 17.09 31.16 -27.45
N LEU A 9 17.60 31.33 -26.22
CA LEU A 9 17.91 30.20 -25.34
C LEU A 9 16.58 29.69 -24.75
N ALA A 10 16.18 28.48 -25.14
CA ALA A 10 15.08 27.76 -24.50
C ALA A 10 15.55 27.27 -23.13
N ALA A 11 15.03 27.88 -22.05
CA ALA A 11 15.18 27.35 -20.71
C ALA A 11 14.24 26.14 -20.57
N LEU A 12 14.82 24.93 -20.54
CA LEU A 12 14.10 23.70 -20.27
C LEU A 12 13.83 23.63 -18.76
N SER A 13 12.70 24.18 -18.31
CA SER A 13 12.22 23.93 -16.95
C SER A 13 11.80 22.47 -16.85
N ALA A 14 12.59 21.65 -16.15
CA ALA A 14 12.19 20.31 -15.76
C ALA A 14 10.97 20.41 -14.85
N ILE A 15 9.80 20.10 -15.39
CA ILE A 15 8.58 19.87 -14.61
C ILE A 15 8.83 18.57 -13.86
N VAL A 16 9.16 18.66 -12.57
CA VAL A 16 9.07 17.52 -11.67
C VAL A 16 7.59 17.19 -11.58
N ALA A 17 7.16 16.15 -12.28
CA ALA A 17 5.82 15.61 -12.12
C ALA A 17 5.66 15.14 -10.66
N PRO A 18 4.50 15.35 -10.03
CA PRO A 18 4.23 14.73 -8.75
C PRO A 18 4.27 13.21 -8.97
N THR A 19 5.07 12.52 -8.17
CA THR A 19 5.02 11.06 -8.05
C THR A 19 3.60 10.71 -7.66
N VAL A 20 2.85 10.12 -8.58
CA VAL A 20 1.59 9.45 -8.25
C VAL A 20 1.97 8.39 -7.23
N ALA A 21 1.37 8.43 -6.05
CA ALA A 21 1.50 7.32 -5.11
C ALA A 21 1.06 6.07 -5.88
N GLU A 22 1.98 5.11 -6.04
CA GLU A 22 1.66 3.84 -6.66
C GLU A 22 0.51 3.25 -5.81
N VAL A 23 -0.61 2.93 -6.45
CA VAL A 23 -1.75 2.31 -5.78
C VAL A 23 -1.51 0.82 -5.90
N HIS A 24 -1.24 0.18 -4.78
CA HIS A 24 -1.05 -1.25 -4.66
C HIS A 24 -2.33 -1.83 -4.05
N GLY A 25 -2.82 -2.95 -4.57
CA GLY A 25 -4.08 -3.61 -4.23
C GLY A 25 -5.21 -3.33 -5.22
N GLU A 26 -5.63 -4.36 -5.97
CA GLU A 26 -6.87 -4.36 -6.76
C GLU A 26 -8.03 -5.00 -5.96
N GLY A 27 -9.26 -4.53 -6.18
CA GLY A 27 -10.47 -5.05 -5.51
C GLY A 27 -10.86 -4.35 -4.19
N ASP A 28 -11.90 -4.88 -3.54
CA ASP A 28 -12.53 -4.25 -2.36
C ASP A 28 -11.55 -4.10 -1.17
N GLU A 29 -10.55 -4.98 -1.08
CA GLU A 29 -9.54 -5.00 -0.02
C GLU A 29 -8.28 -4.18 -0.35
N GLY A 30 -8.12 -3.73 -1.60
CA GLY A 30 -6.93 -3.01 -2.09
C GLY A 30 -6.71 -1.63 -1.46
N THR A 31 -7.67 -1.15 -0.66
CA THR A 31 -7.51 0.09 0.14
C THR A 31 -6.98 -0.15 1.55
N ILE A 32 -6.94 -1.41 2.00
CA ILE A 32 -6.54 -1.78 3.36
C ILE A 32 -5.37 -2.77 3.41
N MET A 33 -5.08 -3.47 2.31
CA MET A 33 -3.94 -4.37 2.16
C MET A 33 -3.48 -4.49 0.70
N GLY A 34 -2.23 -4.91 0.51
CA GLY A 34 -1.72 -5.34 -0.80
C GLY A 34 -2.26 -6.72 -1.21
N PRO A 35 -1.77 -7.31 -2.31
CA PRO A 35 -2.30 -8.57 -2.85
C PRO A 35 -2.39 -9.72 -1.84
N VAL A 36 -1.44 -9.80 -0.91
CA VAL A 36 -1.40 -10.83 0.13
C VAL A 36 -1.07 -10.21 1.48
N ALA A 37 -1.83 -10.57 2.50
CA ALA A 37 -1.57 -10.16 3.87
C ALA A 37 -1.75 -11.34 4.83
N PHE A 38 -1.15 -11.23 6.01
CA PHE A 38 -1.49 -12.14 7.10
C PHE A 38 -2.90 -11.84 7.60
N LEU A 39 -3.77 -12.85 7.54
CA LEU A 39 -4.98 -12.89 8.36
C LEU A 39 -4.64 -13.23 9.81
N TRP A 40 -3.65 -14.11 10.00
CA TRP A 40 -3.10 -14.45 11.33
C TRP A 40 -1.66 -14.97 11.22
N PRO A 41 -0.73 -14.57 12.10
CA PRO A 41 -0.85 -13.49 13.09
C PRO A 41 -0.99 -12.12 12.42
N GLU A 42 -1.50 -11.11 13.13
CA GLU A 42 -1.80 -9.81 12.53
C GLU A 42 -0.55 -9.16 11.91
N ASN A 43 -0.71 -8.53 10.73
CA ASN A 43 0.38 -7.85 10.06
C ASN A 43 0.75 -6.53 10.76
N ARG A 44 1.95 -6.04 10.48
CA ARG A 44 2.23 -4.61 10.67
C ARG A 44 1.35 -3.78 9.73
N PRO A 45 1.04 -2.53 10.09
CA PRO A 45 0.25 -1.65 9.24
C PRO A 45 0.80 -1.58 7.83
N TRP A 46 -0.06 -1.88 6.86
CA TRP A 46 0.26 -1.86 5.44
C TRP A 46 0.19 -0.44 4.88
N SER A 47 1.00 -0.20 3.84
CA SER A 47 0.82 0.92 2.93
C SER A 47 1.45 0.60 1.58
N ALA A 48 0.78 0.97 0.49
CA ALA A 48 1.27 0.84 -0.88
C ALA A 48 2.64 1.51 -1.16
N ALA A 49 3.06 2.46 -0.32
CA ALA A 49 4.37 3.10 -0.47
C ALA A 49 5.53 2.24 0.04
N GLU A 50 5.25 1.22 0.86
CA GLU A 50 6.25 0.48 1.61
C GLU A 50 6.22 -1.02 1.33
N ASP A 51 5.11 -1.57 0.83
CA ASP A 51 4.86 -3.01 0.73
C ASP A 51 5.78 -3.77 -0.22
N ASN A 52 6.38 -3.10 -1.20
CA ASN A 52 7.46 -3.64 -2.04
C ASN A 52 8.87 -3.41 -1.46
N THR A 53 8.99 -2.90 -0.22
CA THR A 53 10.26 -2.61 0.46
C THR A 53 10.55 -3.64 1.57
N ALA A 54 11.65 -4.37 1.38
CA ALA A 54 12.14 -5.33 2.36
C ALA A 54 12.61 -4.65 3.68
N PRO A 55 12.52 -5.34 4.83
CA PRO A 55 12.03 -6.71 4.97
C PRO A 55 10.53 -6.81 5.27
N CYS A 56 9.87 -5.73 5.70
CA CYS A 56 8.55 -5.87 6.32
C CYS A 56 7.40 -5.22 5.57
N GLY A 57 7.66 -4.52 4.47
CA GLY A 57 6.60 -3.90 3.70
C GLY A 57 5.87 -2.78 4.47
N SER A 58 6.52 -2.17 5.47
CA SER A 58 5.90 -1.26 6.42
C SER A 58 6.94 -0.32 7.03
N ALA A 59 6.56 0.95 7.16
CA ALA A 59 7.35 1.95 7.90
C ALA A 59 7.29 1.74 9.43
N SER A 60 6.42 0.86 9.92
CA SER A 60 6.25 0.59 11.34
C SER A 60 7.23 -0.48 11.85
N GLY A 61 7.73 -0.26 13.07
CA GLY A 61 8.39 -1.30 13.85
C GLY A 61 7.40 -2.22 14.56
N PRO A 62 7.89 -3.22 15.30
CA PRO A 62 7.08 -4.06 16.17
C PRO A 62 6.34 -3.23 17.22
N THR A 63 5.04 -3.45 17.38
CA THR A 63 4.20 -2.80 18.39
C THR A 63 3.63 -3.84 19.34
N ASN A 64 2.49 -4.43 18.98
CA ASN A 64 1.88 -5.55 19.69
C ASN A 64 2.37 -6.87 19.07
N ARG A 65 2.55 -7.88 19.91
CA ARG A 65 3.00 -9.21 19.50
C ARG A 65 1.90 -10.22 19.75
N THR A 66 1.58 -11.02 18.74
CA THR A 66 0.65 -12.14 18.88
C THR A 66 1.36 -13.32 19.54
N ASP A 67 0.69 -14.00 20.47
CA ASP A 67 1.22 -15.25 21.01
C ASP A 67 1.24 -16.33 19.93
N PHE A 68 2.40 -16.89 19.64
CA PHE A 68 2.57 -17.91 18.60
C PHE A 68 3.13 -19.19 19.21
N PRO A 69 2.47 -20.35 19.07
CA PRO A 69 2.88 -21.55 19.75
C PRO A 69 4.15 -22.13 19.12
N LEU A 70 5.11 -22.52 19.95
CA LEU A 70 6.34 -23.22 19.53
C LEU A 70 6.05 -24.55 18.81
N ILE A 71 4.89 -25.16 19.07
CA ILE A 71 4.43 -26.43 18.48
C ILE A 71 2.98 -26.27 18.05
N GLY A 72 2.66 -26.64 16.82
CA GLY A 72 1.28 -26.64 16.31
C GLY A 72 0.80 -25.28 15.82
N GLY A 73 1.70 -24.33 15.57
CA GLY A 73 1.36 -23.05 14.96
C GLY A 73 1.06 -23.16 13.47
N ALA A 74 0.49 -22.08 12.91
CA ALA A 74 0.23 -21.93 11.49
C ALA A 74 0.21 -20.44 11.13
N VAL A 75 0.31 -20.11 9.85
CA VAL A 75 0.08 -18.77 9.34
C VAL A 75 -1.14 -18.83 8.41
N ALA A 76 -2.04 -17.87 8.55
CA ALA A 76 -3.24 -17.73 7.72
C ALA A 76 -3.10 -16.46 6.89
N LEU A 77 -3.45 -16.55 5.61
CA LEU A 77 -3.39 -15.47 4.65
C LEU A 77 -4.80 -15.00 4.26
N SER A 78 -4.90 -13.70 4.02
CA SER A 78 -5.91 -13.11 3.15
C SER A 78 -5.23 -12.81 1.82
N ILE A 79 -5.87 -13.18 0.71
CA ILE A 79 -5.31 -13.07 -0.63
C ILE A 79 -6.34 -12.33 -1.48
N ALA A 80 -6.04 -11.07 -1.79
CA ALA A 80 -6.90 -10.22 -2.61
C ALA A 80 -6.71 -10.49 -4.10
N ASP A 81 -5.49 -10.82 -4.51
CA ASP A 81 -5.13 -11.13 -5.90
C ASP A 81 -4.05 -12.22 -5.97
N ASP A 82 -3.91 -12.83 -7.14
CA ASP A 82 -2.99 -13.93 -7.37
C ASP A 82 -1.52 -13.51 -7.11
N ALA A 83 -0.77 -14.43 -6.53
CA ALA A 83 0.64 -14.21 -6.21
C ALA A 83 1.47 -15.48 -6.41
N TRP A 84 2.76 -15.32 -6.65
CA TRP A 84 3.70 -16.42 -6.88
C TRP A 84 4.95 -16.31 -6.02
N ASN A 85 5.74 -17.39 -5.99
CA ASN A 85 6.98 -17.48 -5.21
C ASN A 85 6.78 -17.07 -3.73
N VAL A 86 5.75 -17.61 -3.10
CA VAL A 86 5.39 -17.28 -1.72
C VAL A 86 6.32 -17.98 -0.76
N GLU A 87 6.93 -17.22 0.14
CA GLU A 87 7.86 -17.72 1.14
C GLU A 87 7.53 -17.17 2.52
N PHE A 88 7.59 -18.05 3.53
CA PHE A 88 7.54 -17.65 4.92
C PHE A 88 8.91 -17.79 5.55
N ARG A 89 9.35 -16.72 6.20
CA ARG A 89 10.62 -16.64 6.89
C ARG A 89 10.42 -16.19 8.33
N ILE A 90 11.39 -16.45 9.20
CA ILE A 90 11.35 -16.05 10.60
C ILE A 90 12.69 -15.48 11.04
N ALA A 91 12.64 -14.37 11.77
CA ALA A 91 13.78 -13.81 12.48
C ALA A 91 13.49 -13.88 13.99
N TYR A 92 14.48 -14.33 14.77
CA TYR A 92 14.38 -14.34 16.23
C TYR A 92 15.00 -13.05 16.79
N GLY A 93 14.32 -12.45 17.76
CA GLY A 93 14.72 -11.17 18.34
C GLY A 93 13.59 -10.16 18.36
N ASN A 94 13.93 -8.93 18.76
CA ASN A 94 12.94 -7.90 19.03
C ASN A 94 12.55 -7.07 17.82
N ASP A 95 13.44 -6.89 16.84
CA ASP A 95 13.20 -5.94 15.75
C ASP A 95 14.20 -6.18 14.61
N PRO A 96 13.98 -7.21 13.76
CA PRO A 96 14.85 -7.47 12.63
C PRO A 96 14.81 -6.30 11.65
N LYS A 97 15.97 -5.92 11.11
CA LYS A 97 16.15 -4.72 10.29
C LYS A 97 16.57 -5.02 8.86
N SER A 98 16.96 -6.25 8.56
CA SER A 98 17.48 -6.62 7.26
C SER A 98 16.96 -7.99 6.82
N GLN A 99 16.91 -8.21 5.50
CA GLN A 99 16.51 -9.51 4.94
C GLN A 99 17.40 -10.66 5.43
N GLY A 100 18.67 -10.37 5.75
CA GLY A 100 19.63 -11.36 6.25
C GLY A 100 19.35 -11.85 7.68
N ASP A 101 18.48 -11.16 8.44
CA ASP A 101 18.06 -11.59 9.78
C ASP A 101 17.07 -12.76 9.72
N PHE A 102 16.47 -12.98 8.55
CA PHE A 102 15.39 -13.94 8.33
C PHE A 102 15.92 -15.26 7.76
N GLN A 103 15.46 -16.36 8.33
CA GLN A 103 15.70 -17.71 7.83
C GLN A 103 14.40 -18.36 7.37
N THR A 104 14.49 -19.38 6.50
CA THR A 104 13.32 -20.15 6.05
C THR A 104 12.54 -20.69 7.24
N PHE A 105 11.22 -20.47 7.23
CA PHE A 105 10.32 -20.94 8.28
C PHE A 105 9.43 -22.06 7.76
N VAL A 106 8.58 -21.80 6.77
CA VAL A 106 7.80 -22.86 6.11
C VAL A 106 8.63 -23.40 4.95
N SER A 107 9.05 -24.66 5.04
CA SER A 107 9.91 -25.28 4.02
C SER A 107 9.18 -25.70 2.74
N ALA A 108 7.85 -25.68 2.74
CA ALA A 108 7.07 -25.99 1.55
C ALA A 108 7.27 -24.88 0.51
N LYS A 109 7.59 -25.26 -0.73
CA LYS A 109 7.59 -24.33 -1.85
C LYS A 109 6.16 -24.03 -2.25
N ILE A 110 5.76 -22.77 -2.19
CA ILE A 110 4.44 -22.32 -2.61
C ILE A 110 4.65 -21.53 -3.90
N SER A 111 4.42 -22.18 -5.03
CA SER A 111 4.69 -21.59 -6.35
C SER A 111 3.70 -20.50 -6.71
N GLU A 112 2.43 -20.68 -6.33
CA GLU A 112 1.32 -19.84 -6.72
C GLU A 112 0.19 -19.96 -5.69
N ILE A 113 -0.51 -18.86 -5.47
CA ILE A 113 -1.70 -18.76 -4.63
C ILE A 113 -2.74 -17.91 -5.34
N GLU A 114 -3.99 -18.32 -5.24
CA GLU A 114 -5.13 -17.61 -5.81
C GLU A 114 -5.87 -16.81 -4.74
N ALA A 115 -6.63 -15.79 -5.17
CA ALA A 115 -7.50 -15.00 -4.33
C ALA A 115 -8.38 -15.87 -3.40
N GLY A 116 -8.50 -15.47 -2.13
CA GLY A 116 -9.21 -16.21 -1.09
C GLY A 116 -8.44 -16.26 0.24
N HIS A 117 -8.55 -17.37 0.96
CA HIS A 117 -7.82 -17.61 2.21
C HIS A 117 -7.02 -18.89 2.11
N GLN A 118 -5.79 -18.87 2.62
CA GLN A 118 -4.95 -20.06 2.69
C GLN A 118 -4.22 -20.11 4.02
N CYS A 119 -4.01 -21.32 4.52
CA CYS A 119 -3.33 -21.57 5.78
C CYS A 119 -2.19 -22.57 5.61
N TYR A 120 -1.04 -22.25 6.22
CA TYR A 120 0.16 -23.08 6.18
C TYR A 120 0.62 -23.41 7.60
N LYS A 121 0.84 -24.70 7.84
CA LYS A 121 1.36 -25.18 9.12
C LYS A 121 2.80 -24.72 9.31
N ALA A 122 3.09 -24.17 10.48
CA ALA A 122 4.46 -23.85 10.86
C ALA A 122 5.21 -25.12 11.31
N PRO A 123 6.53 -25.17 11.10
CA PRO A 123 7.34 -26.22 11.73
C PRO A 123 7.36 -26.06 13.25
N THR A 124 7.79 -27.11 13.94
CA THR A 124 8.15 -27.00 15.36
C THR A 124 9.37 -26.09 15.52
N ILE A 125 9.26 -25.12 16.42
CA ILE A 125 10.36 -24.22 16.81
C ILE A 125 11.00 -24.76 18.10
N SER A 126 12.26 -25.20 18.02
CA SER A 126 13.01 -25.76 19.16
C SER A 126 14.31 -25.03 19.48
N THR A 127 14.67 -24.03 18.69
CA THR A 127 15.93 -23.27 18.78
C THR A 127 15.90 -22.18 19.85
N VAL A 128 14.72 -21.81 20.35
CA VAL A 128 14.49 -20.72 21.30
C VAL A 128 13.48 -21.12 22.36
N ALA A 129 13.51 -20.44 23.50
CA ALA A 129 12.63 -20.72 24.62
C ALA A 129 11.28 -19.98 24.50
N SER A 130 10.26 -20.45 25.23
CA SER A 130 9.01 -19.70 25.43
C SER A 130 9.31 -18.32 26.02
N GLY A 131 8.54 -17.31 25.61
CA GLY A 131 8.75 -15.90 25.89
C GLY A 131 9.71 -15.18 24.93
N SER A 132 10.32 -15.91 23.97
CA SER A 132 11.19 -15.28 22.97
C SER A 132 10.38 -14.52 21.92
N ASN A 133 10.84 -13.32 21.57
CA ASN A 133 10.25 -12.56 20.49
C ASN A 133 10.76 -13.04 19.13
N ALA A 134 9.89 -12.98 18.13
CA ALA A 134 10.23 -13.25 16.74
C ALA A 134 9.38 -12.39 15.79
N THR A 135 9.79 -12.33 14.54
CA THR A 135 9.00 -11.72 13.46
C THR A 135 8.91 -12.74 12.34
N ILE A 136 7.68 -13.04 11.92
CA ILE A 136 7.41 -13.88 10.75
C ILE A 136 7.26 -12.94 9.56
N GLN A 137 8.01 -13.21 8.50
CA GLN A 137 7.95 -12.49 7.24
C GLN A 137 7.22 -13.34 6.21
N LEU A 138 6.34 -12.68 5.46
CA LEU A 138 5.80 -13.14 4.19
C LEU A 138 6.54 -12.37 3.10
N GLU A 139 7.11 -13.10 2.14
CA GLU A 139 7.64 -12.58 0.89
C GLU A 139 6.86 -13.25 -0.25
N TYR A 140 6.41 -12.48 -1.22
CA TYR A 140 5.73 -13.00 -2.40
C TYR A 140 6.00 -12.11 -3.60
N TRP A 141 5.69 -12.60 -4.79
CA TRP A 141 5.78 -11.82 -6.02
C TRP A 141 4.37 -11.62 -6.59
N SER A 142 4.14 -10.42 -7.12
CA SER A 142 2.89 -10.06 -7.79
C SER A 142 3.18 -9.02 -8.89
N ASN A 143 2.16 -8.71 -9.70
CA ASN A 143 2.20 -7.69 -10.75
C ASN A 143 1.31 -6.48 -10.41
N ASP A 144 1.01 -6.30 -9.13
CA ASP A 144 0.09 -5.30 -8.59
C ASP A 144 0.50 -3.85 -8.90
N SER A 145 1.80 -3.58 -8.94
CA SER A 145 2.35 -2.30 -9.40
C SER A 145 2.45 -2.15 -10.93
N GLY A 146 1.83 -3.08 -11.68
CA GLY A 146 1.97 -3.22 -13.13
C GLY A 146 3.33 -3.76 -13.58
N ARG A 147 4.17 -4.18 -12.63
CA ARG A 147 5.45 -4.87 -12.86
C ARG A 147 5.55 -6.08 -11.94
N ASN A 148 6.16 -7.16 -12.45
CA ASN A 148 6.46 -8.35 -11.67
C ASN A 148 7.58 -8.06 -10.66
N GLU A 149 7.23 -7.85 -9.39
CA GLU A 149 8.16 -7.52 -8.31
C GLU A 149 7.77 -8.18 -6.97
N SER A 150 8.67 -8.09 -5.99
CA SER A 150 8.51 -8.70 -4.67
C SER A 150 7.83 -7.76 -3.68
N PHE A 151 6.99 -8.34 -2.83
CA PHE A 151 6.24 -7.69 -1.79
C PHE A 151 6.47 -8.38 -0.46
N PHE A 152 6.28 -7.64 0.62
CA PHE A 152 6.65 -8.04 1.96
C PHE A 152 5.55 -7.70 2.96
N ALA A 153 5.38 -8.57 3.95
CA ALA A 153 4.63 -8.26 5.15
C ALA A 153 5.30 -8.92 6.35
N CYS A 154 5.23 -8.28 7.51
CA CYS A 154 5.70 -8.85 8.77
C CYS A 154 4.55 -9.00 9.76
N ALA A 155 4.59 -10.09 10.53
CA ALA A 155 3.78 -10.28 11.71
C ALA A 155 4.70 -10.51 12.92
N ASP A 156 4.55 -9.72 13.97
CA ASP A 156 5.39 -9.80 15.16
C ASP A 156 4.75 -10.71 16.20
N VAL A 157 5.56 -11.62 16.75
CA VAL A 157 5.05 -12.66 17.66
C VAL A 157 5.87 -12.78 18.93
N THR A 158 5.22 -13.27 19.97
CA THR A 158 5.85 -13.80 21.18
C THR A 158 5.69 -15.31 21.16
N LEU A 159 6.80 -16.04 21.16
CA LEU A 159 6.76 -17.49 21.08
C LEU A 159 6.36 -18.08 22.43
N VAL A 160 5.29 -18.86 22.47
CA VAL A 160 4.75 -19.43 23.71
C VAL A 160 4.76 -20.95 23.69
N SER A 161 4.75 -21.59 24.86
CA SER A 161 4.56 -23.03 24.93
C SER A 161 3.16 -23.42 24.43
N ALA A 162 3.02 -24.65 23.94
CA ALA A 162 1.72 -25.15 23.47
C ALA A 162 0.63 -25.13 24.57
N THR A 163 1.01 -25.19 25.85
CA THR A 163 0.07 -25.11 26.97
C THR A 163 -0.35 -23.69 27.33
N ALA A 164 0.44 -22.69 26.94
CA ALA A 164 0.15 -21.27 27.17
C ALA A 164 -0.65 -20.66 26.00
N PHE A 165 -0.66 -21.32 24.85
CA PHE A 165 -1.45 -20.88 23.70
C PHE A 165 -2.92 -21.28 23.85
N THR A 166 -3.80 -20.29 23.94
CA THR A 166 -5.24 -20.48 24.16
C THR A 166 -6.11 -19.97 23.01
N GLU A 167 -5.49 -19.42 21.97
CA GLU A 167 -6.21 -18.86 20.82
C GLU A 167 -6.55 -19.94 19.78
N SER A 168 -7.59 -19.69 19.00
CA SER A 168 -7.90 -20.51 17.83
C SER A 168 -7.34 -19.82 16.60
N ILE A 169 -6.47 -20.51 15.87
CA ILE A 169 -5.92 -20.01 14.61
C ILE A 169 -7.01 -20.13 13.54
N PRO A 170 -7.38 -19.06 12.80
CA PRO A 170 -8.38 -19.10 11.73
C PRO A 170 -7.81 -19.77 10.47
N CYS A 171 -7.48 -21.05 10.59
CA CYS A 171 -6.77 -21.81 9.59
C CYS A 171 -7.75 -22.56 8.67
N PHE A 172 -8.09 -21.95 7.54
CA PHE A 172 -8.94 -22.54 6.51
C PHE A 172 -8.44 -22.17 5.11
N ASN A 173 -8.77 -23.01 4.12
CA ASN A 173 -8.41 -22.81 2.73
C ASN A 173 -9.68 -22.68 1.90
N VAL A 174 -9.84 -21.57 1.17
CA VAL A 174 -10.93 -21.33 0.20
C VAL A 174 -10.40 -20.44 -0.92
N THR A 175 -10.82 -20.70 -2.15
CA THR A 175 -10.55 -19.81 -3.29
C THR A 175 -11.81 -19.00 -3.61
N ALA A 176 -11.64 -17.75 -4.03
CA ALA A 176 -12.75 -16.85 -4.32
C ALA A 176 -13.62 -17.36 -5.50
N SER A 177 -13.02 -18.08 -6.44
CA SER A 177 -13.69 -18.67 -7.60
C SER A 177 -14.70 -19.78 -7.22
N GLU A 178 -14.55 -20.39 -6.05
CA GLU A 178 -15.47 -21.40 -5.51
C GLU A 178 -16.67 -20.79 -4.76
N PHE A 179 -16.67 -19.47 -4.55
CA PHE A 179 -17.74 -18.76 -3.86
C PHE A 179 -18.79 -18.24 -4.84
N GLU A 180 -19.90 -18.96 -4.98
CA GLU A 180 -21.12 -18.37 -5.52
C GLU A 180 -21.83 -17.59 -4.43
N ALA A 181 -21.78 -16.25 -4.51
CA ALA A 181 -22.65 -15.42 -3.69
C ALA A 181 -24.11 -15.87 -3.90
N PRO A 182 -24.91 -16.06 -2.84
CA PRO A 182 -26.30 -16.45 -2.99
C PRO A 182 -26.99 -15.43 -3.88
N GLN A 183 -27.34 -15.85 -5.10
CA GLN A 183 -28.13 -15.01 -5.99
C GLN A 183 -29.43 -14.69 -5.24
N THR A 184 -29.78 -13.41 -5.20
CA THR A 184 -31.11 -13.02 -4.75
C THR A 184 -32.09 -13.64 -5.74
N THR A 185 -32.68 -14.78 -5.38
CA THR A 185 -33.75 -15.38 -6.16
C THR A 185 -34.89 -14.37 -6.18
N GLU A 186 -35.02 -13.62 -7.28
CA GLU A 186 -36.24 -12.88 -7.58
C GLU A 186 -37.36 -13.92 -7.58
N THR A 187 -38.10 -13.97 -6.48
CA THR A 187 -39.20 -14.88 -6.32
C THR A 187 -40.31 -14.34 -7.22
N VAL A 188 -40.41 -14.84 -8.45
CA VAL A 188 -41.58 -14.59 -9.31
C VAL A 188 -42.75 -15.33 -8.67
N VAL A 189 -43.47 -14.64 -7.78
CA VAL A 189 -44.70 -15.15 -7.17
C VAL A 189 -45.80 -15.12 -8.23
N SER A 190 -46.06 -16.28 -8.83
CA SER A 190 -47.33 -16.53 -9.53
C SER A 190 -48.45 -16.62 -8.50
N GLN A 191 -49.48 -15.80 -8.68
CA GLN A 191 -50.61 -15.61 -7.78
C GLN A 191 -51.65 -16.73 -7.90
N PRO A 192 -52.14 -17.32 -6.78
CA PRO A 192 -53.48 -17.90 -6.67
C PRO A 192 -54.37 -17.09 -5.71
N PRO A 193 -55.72 -17.23 -5.78
CA PRO A 193 -56.64 -16.27 -5.19
C PRO A 193 -56.93 -16.47 -3.68
N GLU A 194 -57.23 -15.33 -3.07
CA GLU A 194 -57.83 -15.00 -1.76
C GLU A 194 -58.32 -16.11 -0.81
N GLN A 195 -57.97 -16.02 0.49
CA GLN A 195 -58.87 -15.51 1.54
C GLN A 195 -58.21 -15.47 2.96
N THR A 196 -58.22 -14.26 3.54
CA THR A 196 -58.49 -13.87 4.94
C THR A 196 -57.70 -14.45 6.13
N SER A 197 -56.76 -13.66 6.67
CA SER A 197 -56.81 -13.09 8.05
C SER A 197 -55.59 -12.20 8.36
N THR A 198 -55.85 -11.01 8.92
CA THR A 198 -54.92 -9.93 9.30
C THR A 198 -54.41 -10.07 10.76
N PRO A 199 -53.53 -9.19 11.28
CA PRO A 199 -52.14 -8.91 10.86
C PRO A 199 -51.15 -9.08 12.04
N VAL A 200 -49.89 -9.48 11.79
CA VAL A 200 -48.79 -9.26 12.75
C VAL A 200 -47.60 -8.65 11.99
N THR A 201 -47.25 -7.45 12.42
CA THR A 201 -46.20 -6.55 11.95
C THR A 201 -44.83 -7.22 11.89
N ALA A 202 -44.21 -7.20 10.70
CA ALA A 202 -42.78 -7.43 10.50
C ALA A 202 -41.99 -6.11 10.69
N PRO A 203 -40.76 -6.14 11.25
CA PRO A 203 -39.86 -5.00 11.14
C PRO A 203 -39.23 -4.94 9.75
N ALA A 204 -39.10 -3.71 9.28
CA ALA A 204 -38.93 -3.30 7.91
C ALA A 204 -37.46 -3.20 7.45
N ASP A 205 -37.34 -3.18 6.13
CA ASP A 205 -36.20 -2.81 5.29
C ASP A 205 -35.27 -1.75 5.90
N THR A 206 -33.98 -2.08 6.02
CA THR A 206 -32.91 -1.11 6.23
C THR A 206 -32.49 -0.49 4.90
N GLY A 207 -33.43 0.24 4.28
CA GLY A 207 -33.14 1.19 3.22
C GLY A 207 -32.57 2.49 3.78
N LEU A 208 -31.47 2.98 3.20
CA LEU A 208 -30.81 4.22 3.60
C LEU A 208 -31.81 5.40 3.61
N THR A 209 -31.87 6.11 4.74
CA THR A 209 -32.82 7.20 4.95
C THR A 209 -32.53 8.38 4.02
N SER A 210 -33.60 9.06 3.60
CA SER A 210 -33.57 10.21 2.67
C SER A 210 -32.68 11.38 3.10
N GLY A 211 -32.19 11.39 4.36
CA GLY A 211 -31.21 12.36 4.86
C GLY A 211 -29.79 12.18 4.31
N GLN A 212 -29.37 10.95 3.99
CA GLN A 212 -28.00 10.70 3.48
C GLN A 212 -27.86 11.02 1.98
N LYS A 213 -28.94 10.92 1.20
CA LYS A 213 -28.97 11.32 -0.22
C LYS A 213 -28.93 12.85 -0.41
N ALA A 214 -29.29 13.63 0.61
CA ALA A 214 -29.30 15.10 0.54
C ALA A 214 -27.92 15.74 0.82
N GLY A 215 -27.00 15.06 1.50
CA GLY A 215 -25.69 15.62 1.86
C GLY A 215 -24.69 15.72 0.70
N ILE A 216 -24.72 14.76 -0.23
CA ILE A 216 -23.75 14.67 -1.35
C ILE A 216 -24.02 15.74 -2.42
N ALA A 217 -25.26 16.23 -2.54
CA ALA A 217 -25.62 17.22 -3.56
C ALA A 217 -25.21 18.66 -3.22
N VAL A 218 -25.10 19.02 -1.93
CA VAL A 218 -24.83 20.41 -1.51
C VAL A 218 -23.34 20.70 -1.32
N GLY A 219 -22.52 19.69 -0.98
CA GLY A 219 -21.07 19.85 -0.77
C GLY A 219 -20.28 20.19 -2.04
N SER A 220 -20.71 19.69 -3.20
CA SER A 220 -19.98 19.83 -4.48
C SER A 220 -20.01 21.26 -5.05
N ILE A 221 -21.01 22.07 -4.69
CA ILE A 221 -21.15 23.44 -5.24
C ILE A 221 -20.22 24.43 -4.51
N ILE A 222 -19.97 24.24 -3.22
CA ILE A 222 -19.10 25.13 -2.42
C ILE A 222 -17.61 24.84 -2.68
N GLY A 223 -17.23 23.57 -2.86
CA GLY A 223 -15.84 23.19 -3.16
C GLY A 223 -15.36 23.70 -4.51
N ALA A 224 -16.17 23.56 -5.56
CA ALA A 224 -15.80 24.01 -6.91
C ALA A 224 -15.70 25.55 -7.04
N SER A 225 -16.55 26.29 -6.33
CA SER A 225 -16.54 27.76 -6.37
C SER A 225 -15.36 28.37 -5.60
N LEU A 226 -14.85 27.71 -4.56
CA LEU A 226 -13.64 28.15 -3.84
C LEU A 226 -12.38 28.01 -4.72
N ILE A 227 -12.26 26.89 -5.46
CA ILE A 227 -11.09 26.62 -6.32
C ILE A 227 -11.04 27.59 -7.50
N ILE A 228 -12.17 27.86 -8.14
CA ILE A 228 -12.25 28.83 -9.26
C ILE A 228 -11.98 30.26 -8.75
N GLY A 229 -12.46 30.61 -7.56
CA GLY A 229 -12.18 31.91 -6.93
C GLY A 229 -10.69 32.13 -6.64
N ILE A 230 -9.99 31.12 -6.12
CA ILE A 230 -8.55 31.18 -5.85
C ILE A 230 -7.76 31.33 -7.16
N ALA A 231 -8.11 30.56 -8.20
CA ALA A 231 -7.44 30.64 -9.50
C ALA A 231 -7.60 32.03 -10.16
N ALA A 232 -8.81 32.60 -10.10
CA ALA A 232 -9.07 33.94 -10.63
C ALA A 232 -8.34 35.04 -9.84
N PHE A 233 -8.28 34.92 -8.51
CA PHE A 233 -7.57 35.87 -7.65
C PHE A 233 -6.06 35.91 -7.94
N PHE A 234 -5.41 34.75 -8.11
CA PHE A 234 -3.99 34.69 -8.45
C PHE A 234 -3.69 35.18 -9.87
N ALA A 235 -4.58 34.92 -10.84
CA ALA A 235 -4.44 35.43 -12.21
C ALA A 235 -4.57 36.96 -12.29
N LEU A 236 -5.48 37.56 -11.51
CA LEU A 236 -5.65 39.01 -11.46
C LEU A 236 -4.50 39.69 -10.69
N ARG A 237 -3.98 39.06 -9.62
CA ARG A 237 -2.82 39.58 -8.88
C ARG A 237 -1.51 39.56 -9.70
N LYS A 238 -1.38 38.63 -10.66
CA LYS A 238 -0.24 38.62 -11.60
C LYS A 238 -0.30 39.72 -12.65
N ARG A 239 -1.48 40.29 -12.93
CA ARG A 239 -1.64 41.37 -13.91
C ARG A 239 -1.36 42.77 -13.36
N THR A 240 -1.25 42.93 -12.05
CA THR A 240 -1.03 44.23 -11.40
C THR A 240 0.42 44.52 -11.04
N GLN A 241 1.39 43.68 -11.41
CA GLN A 241 2.80 44.02 -11.29
C GLN A 241 3.30 44.67 -12.60
N PRO A 242 3.55 45.99 -12.64
CA PRO A 242 4.29 46.60 -13.73
C PRO A 242 5.73 46.06 -13.73
N ALA A 243 6.21 45.67 -14.91
CA ALA A 243 7.57 45.20 -15.10
C ALA A 243 8.53 46.40 -15.09
N ASP A 244 9.29 46.55 -14.01
CA ASP A 244 10.38 47.52 -13.93
C ASP A 244 11.64 46.96 -14.64
N ASN A 245 12.25 47.81 -15.45
CA ASN A 245 13.42 47.55 -16.28
C ASN A 245 14.75 47.53 -15.49
N GLU A 246 15.69 46.76 -16.06
CA GLU A 246 17.15 47.00 -16.18
C GLU A 246 18.15 46.67 -15.04
N ALA A 247 19.07 45.73 -15.39
CA ALA A 247 20.56 45.77 -15.37
C ALA A 247 21.33 46.08 -14.05
N ALA A 248 22.46 45.44 -13.68
CA ALA A 248 23.50 44.67 -14.37
C ALA A 248 24.35 43.83 -13.36
N PRO A 249 25.17 42.82 -13.78
CA PRO A 249 26.17 42.19 -12.91
C PRO A 249 27.59 42.77 -13.13
N TYR A 250 28.34 42.92 -12.03
CA TYR A 250 29.74 43.33 -11.97
C TYR A 250 30.68 42.11 -12.11
N MET A 251 31.76 42.30 -12.87
CA MET A 251 32.72 41.31 -13.37
C MET A 251 33.49 40.52 -12.30
N ALA A 252 33.71 39.23 -12.55
CA ALA A 252 34.65 38.38 -11.82
C ALA A 252 36.05 38.44 -12.45
N GLN A 253 37.04 38.56 -11.56
CA GLN A 253 38.48 38.71 -11.78
C GLN A 253 39.14 37.35 -12.03
N THR A 254 39.84 37.18 -13.16
CA THR A 254 40.74 36.04 -13.38
C THR A 254 42.21 36.47 -13.31
N LYS A 255 42.89 35.92 -12.30
CA LYS A 255 44.34 35.93 -12.10
C LYS A 255 44.87 34.63 -12.72
N ALA A 256 45.77 34.72 -13.70
CA ALA A 256 46.64 33.62 -14.06
C ALA A 256 47.99 34.18 -14.51
N ALA A 257 49.04 33.77 -13.82
CA ALA A 257 50.42 34.09 -14.09
C ALA A 257 51.18 32.80 -14.42
N HIS A 258 52.28 32.99 -15.16
CA HIS A 258 53.48 32.14 -15.26
C HIS A 258 53.49 30.88 -16.14
N SER A 259 54.31 30.94 -17.19
CA SER A 259 55.39 29.96 -17.51
C SER A 259 56.37 30.66 -18.49
N VAL A 260 57.59 31.06 -18.09
CA VAL A 260 58.90 30.35 -18.20
C VAL A 260 59.22 29.93 -19.66
N GLU A 261 59.96 30.74 -20.43
CA GLU A 261 61.44 30.82 -20.59
C GLU A 261 62.01 29.91 -21.70
N SER A 262 62.69 30.50 -22.69
CA SER A 262 63.99 30.05 -23.26
C SER A 262 64.43 30.96 -24.42
N VAL A 263 65.46 31.79 -24.22
CA VAL A 263 66.88 31.65 -24.67
C VAL A 263 67.20 32.51 -25.92
N PRO A 264 68.38 33.18 -25.99
CA PRO A 264 68.60 34.35 -26.85
C PRO A 264 69.50 34.08 -28.08
N ARG A 265 69.58 35.06 -28.99
CA ARG A 265 70.72 35.26 -29.90
C ARG A 265 70.96 36.75 -30.20
N GLN A 266 72.21 37.14 -29.96
CA GLN A 266 73.00 38.29 -30.44
C GLN A 266 72.75 39.65 -29.80
#